data_AF-A0A3B4ZVV2-F1
#
_entry.id   AF-A0A3B4ZVV2-F1
#
_cell.length_a   1.000
_cell.length_b   1.000
_cell.length_c   1.000
_cell.angle_alpha   90.00
_cell.angle_beta   90.00
_cell.angle_gamma   90.00
#
_symmetry.space_group_name_H-M   'P 1'
#
loop_
_entity.id
_entity.type
_entity.pdbx_description
1 polymer ?
#
loop_
_entity_poly.entity_id
_entity_poly.type
_entity_poly.pdbx_seq_one_letter_code
_entity_poly.pdbx_strand_id
1 'polypeptide(L)'
;MRCSWAWSLHQITRASSKNVSLIHNHRESCASSWSNEASLCLLIAVDRRGESEESGDDETRRKSINGDDVDLVHCRIGKIEGLEVLQKAKTLSLRQNLIKKIENLDSLSSLRELDLYDNQIRKLENLHSLTELEQLDVSFNILRKVEGLEQLTQIKKLFLLHNKINGISNVDHLSVLEMLELGSNRIRVIENLDALSSLQSLFLGTNKITKLQNLEGLHNLTVLSIQSNRITKIEGLQNLVNLRELYLSHNGIEVIEGLENNKKLTTLDIAANRVKKIENINHLTDLQEFWMNDNQIDNWSDLDELKNAKSLETVYLERNPLQKDPQYRRKIMLALPSVRQIDATFIRF
;
A
#
# COMPACT_ATOMS: atom_id res chain seq x y z
N MET A 1 -6.96 27.73 46.46
CA MET A 1 -7.21 26.33 46.88
C MET A 1 -6.52 25.43 45.87
N ARG A 2 -5.55 24.61 46.28
CA ARG A 2 -4.84 23.67 45.39
C ARG A 2 -5.74 22.45 45.18
N CYS A 3 -6.11 22.18 43.93
CA CYS A 3 -6.78 20.94 43.56
C CYS A 3 -5.79 19.76 43.76
N SER A 4 -5.96 19.04 44.86
CA SER A 4 -5.11 17.92 45.28
C SER A 4 -5.73 16.58 44.87
N TRP A 5 -5.99 16.39 43.58
CA TRP A 5 -6.37 15.08 43.03
C TRP A 5 -5.84 14.97 41.59
N ALA A 6 -4.52 14.82 41.43
CA ALA A 6 -3.95 14.37 40.17
C ALA A 6 -4.22 12.86 40.08
N TRP A 7 -5.21 12.46 39.29
CA TRP A 7 -5.44 11.05 38.98
C TRP A 7 -4.30 10.58 38.09
N SER A 8 -3.60 9.52 38.48
CA SER A 8 -2.60 8.92 37.58
C SER A 8 -3.30 8.33 36.36
N LEU A 9 -2.59 8.26 35.22
CA LEU A 9 -3.07 7.69 33.95
C LEU A 9 -3.77 6.34 34.14
N HIS A 10 -3.31 5.56 35.13
CA HIS A 10 -3.81 4.24 35.50
C HIS A 10 -5.18 4.24 36.21
N GLN A 11 -5.58 5.35 36.82
CA GLN A 11 -6.90 5.49 37.47
C GLN A 11 -7.98 5.97 36.48
N ILE A 12 -7.62 6.75 35.46
CA ILE A 12 -8.53 7.24 34.43
C ILE A 12 -9.02 6.09 33.53
N THR A 13 -8.15 5.12 33.23
CA THR A 13 -8.51 3.93 32.42
C THR A 13 -9.41 2.92 33.13
N ARG A 14 -9.60 3.03 34.46
CA ARG A 14 -10.41 2.12 35.29
C ARG A 14 -11.70 2.73 35.85
N ALA A 15 -12.01 4.00 35.57
CA ALA A 15 -13.17 4.67 36.14
C ALA A 15 -14.49 4.14 35.55
N SER A 16 -15.40 3.67 36.41
CA SER A 16 -16.73 3.19 36.02
C SER A 16 -17.67 4.36 35.65
N SER A 17 -18.78 4.02 34.97
CA SER A 17 -19.76 4.93 34.34
C SER A 17 -20.28 6.08 35.22
N LYS A 18 -20.23 5.97 36.56
CA LYS A 18 -20.71 7.00 37.49
C LYS A 18 -19.72 8.15 37.75
N ASN A 19 -18.43 7.97 37.47
CA ASN A 19 -17.41 9.02 37.72
C ASN A 19 -17.21 9.98 36.53
N VAL A 20 -17.68 9.62 35.33
CA VAL A 20 -17.45 10.41 34.11
C VAL A 20 -18.28 11.71 34.09
N SER A 21 -19.48 11.71 34.69
CA SER A 21 -20.33 12.90 34.82
C SER A 21 -19.77 13.95 35.80
N LEU A 22 -19.05 13.52 36.83
CA LEU A 22 -18.35 14.40 37.77
C LEU A 22 -17.16 15.12 37.12
N ILE A 23 -16.49 14.46 36.16
CA ILE A 23 -15.36 15.03 35.43
C ILE A 23 -15.83 16.08 34.40
N HIS A 24 -17.01 15.90 33.81
CA HIS A 24 -17.57 16.87 32.84
C HIS A 24 -17.88 18.23 33.50
N ASN A 25 -18.42 18.22 34.72
CA ASN A 25 -18.63 19.44 35.51
C ASN A 25 -17.31 20.10 35.96
N HIS A 26 -16.19 19.36 35.99
CA HIS A 26 -14.86 19.90 36.30
C HIS A 26 -14.11 20.47 35.09
N ARG A 27 -14.60 20.25 33.85
CA ARG A 27 -14.03 20.81 32.62
C ARG A 27 -14.05 22.35 32.62
N GLU A 28 -15.06 22.95 33.27
CA GLU A 28 -15.18 24.41 33.40
C GLU A 28 -14.36 25.01 34.56
N SER A 29 -13.94 24.19 35.54
CA SER A 29 -13.31 24.68 36.78
C SER A 29 -11.79 24.49 36.85
N CYS A 30 -11.19 23.61 36.03
CA CYS A 30 -9.76 23.23 36.14
C CYS A 30 -9.08 22.98 34.78
N ALA A 31 -9.29 23.85 33.79
CA ALA A 31 -8.69 23.73 32.46
C ALA A 31 -7.15 23.82 32.43
N SER A 32 -6.49 24.26 33.51
CA SER A 32 -5.06 24.56 33.55
C SER A 32 -4.15 23.46 34.11
N SER A 33 -4.66 22.28 34.47
CA SER A 33 -3.88 21.24 35.18
C SER A 33 -3.90 19.83 34.58
N TRP A 34 -4.43 19.66 33.37
CA TRP A 34 -4.51 18.35 32.74
C TRP A 34 -3.30 18.15 31.83
N SER A 35 -2.60 17.03 31.96
CA SER A 35 -1.61 16.62 30.97
C SER A 35 -2.31 16.33 29.64
N ASN A 36 -1.64 16.62 28.52
CA ASN A 36 -2.19 16.48 27.17
C ASN A 36 -2.77 15.06 26.92
N GLU A 37 -2.15 14.03 27.50
CA GLU A 37 -2.59 12.63 27.45
C GLU A 37 -3.92 12.38 28.18
N ALA A 38 -4.14 13.02 29.34
CA ALA A 38 -5.34 12.83 30.15
C ALA A 38 -6.58 13.41 29.44
N SER A 39 -6.44 14.54 28.75
CA SER A 39 -7.50 15.13 27.93
C SER A 39 -7.89 14.25 26.74
N LEU A 40 -6.90 13.61 26.09
CA LEU A 40 -7.11 12.69 24.98
C LEU A 40 -7.78 11.39 25.46
N CYS A 41 -7.31 10.82 26.58
CA CYS A 41 -7.96 9.66 27.21
C CYS A 41 -9.42 9.95 27.57
N LEU A 42 -9.73 11.18 28.01
CA LEU A 42 -11.09 11.57 28.34
C LEU A 42 -11.98 11.71 27.09
N LEU A 43 -11.47 12.33 26.02
CA LEU A 43 -12.14 12.41 24.71
C LEU A 43 -12.47 11.02 24.16
N ILE A 44 -11.49 10.09 24.19
CA ILE A 44 -11.67 8.72 23.70
C ILE A 44 -12.56 7.89 24.65
N ALA A 45 -12.63 8.22 25.95
CA ALA A 45 -13.50 7.53 26.91
C ALA A 45 -14.98 7.94 26.80
N VAL A 46 -15.29 9.15 26.33
CA VAL A 46 -16.67 9.63 26.16
C VAL A 46 -17.46 8.81 25.14
N ASP A 47 -16.78 8.21 24.16
CA ASP A 47 -17.42 7.40 23.09
C ASP A 47 -17.74 5.95 23.52
N ARG A 48 -17.35 5.54 24.74
CA ARG A 48 -17.63 4.19 25.29
C ARG A 48 -19.00 4.05 25.96
N ARG A 49 -19.94 4.99 25.81
CA ARG A 49 -21.24 4.95 26.52
C ARG A 49 -22.20 3.83 26.06
N GLY A 50 -21.77 2.91 25.20
CA GLY A 50 -22.69 2.04 24.45
C GLY A 50 -22.55 0.52 24.56
N GLU A 51 -21.48 -0.08 25.10
CA GLU A 51 -21.30 -1.54 24.90
C GLU A 51 -20.82 -2.34 26.12
N SER A 52 -21.58 -3.41 26.35
CA SER A 52 -21.31 -4.57 27.19
C SER A 52 -20.14 -5.40 26.65
N GLU A 53 -19.40 -6.00 27.57
CA GLU A 53 -18.23 -6.84 27.31
C GLU A 53 -18.60 -8.05 26.43
N GLU A 54 -18.09 -8.08 25.19
CA GLU A 54 -17.89 -9.33 24.45
C GLU A 54 -16.41 -9.50 24.09
N SER A 55 -15.97 -10.72 24.35
CA SER A 55 -14.61 -11.25 24.31
C SER A 55 -14.21 -11.68 22.90
N GLY A 56 -13.00 -11.30 22.46
CA GLY A 56 -12.36 -11.84 21.26
C GLY A 56 -11.07 -11.09 20.91
N ASP A 57 -9.95 -11.80 21.00
CA ASP A 57 -8.60 -11.56 20.44
C ASP A 57 -7.89 -10.21 20.74
N ASP A 58 -7.12 -10.26 21.83
CA ASP A 58 -6.46 -9.14 22.51
C ASP A 58 -5.03 -8.87 22.00
N GLU A 59 -4.87 -8.64 20.69
CA GLU A 59 -3.58 -8.18 20.11
C GLU A 59 -3.65 -6.80 19.43
N THR A 60 -4.86 -6.24 19.22
CA THR A 60 -5.10 -4.99 18.47
C THR A 60 -5.40 -3.75 19.33
N ARG A 61 -5.39 -3.84 20.66
CA ARG A 61 -5.70 -2.70 21.55
C ARG A 61 -4.45 -1.98 22.07
N ARG A 62 -3.54 -1.58 21.18
CA ARG A 62 -2.42 -0.70 21.55
C ARG A 62 -2.84 0.75 21.40
N LYS A 63 -3.25 1.38 22.50
CA LYS A 63 -3.22 2.85 22.61
C LYS A 63 -1.85 3.21 23.17
N SER A 64 -0.96 3.66 22.30
CA SER A 64 0.32 4.23 22.72
C SER A 64 0.33 5.69 22.36
N ILE A 65 0.52 6.53 23.37
CA ILE A 65 0.84 7.95 23.18
C ILE A 65 2.27 8.07 23.67
N ASN A 66 3.22 7.96 22.75
CA ASN A 66 4.55 8.48 22.99
C ASN A 66 4.55 9.91 22.44
N GLY A 67 5.28 10.85 23.03
CA GLY A 67 5.15 12.29 22.68
C GLY A 67 5.25 12.60 21.18
N ASP A 68 5.96 11.77 20.42
CA ASP A 68 6.15 11.87 18.98
C ASP A 68 5.30 10.87 18.16
N ASP A 69 4.81 9.78 18.77
CA ASP A 69 4.05 8.72 18.08
C ASP A 69 2.69 8.51 18.75
N VAL A 70 1.63 8.79 18.01
CA VAL A 70 0.25 8.72 18.51
C VAL A 70 -0.53 7.66 17.76
N ASP A 71 -0.89 6.59 18.47
CA ASP A 71 -1.67 5.48 17.91
C ASP A 71 -3.10 5.42 18.48
N LEU A 72 -4.08 5.68 17.60
CA LEU A 72 -5.51 5.71 17.88
C LEU A 72 -6.27 4.73 16.98
N VAL A 73 -5.69 3.55 16.72
CA VAL A 73 -6.35 2.46 15.98
C VAL A 73 -7.63 2.00 16.68
N HIS A 74 -8.68 1.75 15.90
CA HIS A 74 -9.90 1.08 16.35
C HIS A 74 -10.56 1.74 17.58
N CYS A 75 -10.55 3.07 17.61
CA CYS A 75 -11.11 3.86 18.70
C CYS A 75 -12.56 4.31 18.44
N ARG A 76 -13.14 3.94 17.30
CA ARG A 76 -14.48 4.35 16.82
C ARG A 76 -14.65 5.85 16.61
N ILE A 77 -13.54 6.57 16.44
CA ILE A 77 -13.53 8.02 16.26
C ILE A 77 -14.33 8.38 15.01
N GLY A 78 -15.48 9.05 15.18
CA GLY A 78 -16.30 9.52 14.06
C GLY A 78 -15.86 10.86 13.48
N LYS A 79 -15.11 11.64 14.26
CA LYS A 79 -14.71 13.00 13.95
C LYS A 79 -13.34 13.30 14.57
N ILE A 80 -12.47 13.94 13.80
CA ILE A 80 -11.16 14.38 14.28
C ILE A 80 -11.35 15.66 15.08
N GLU A 81 -11.18 15.61 16.40
CA GLU A 81 -11.27 16.78 17.29
C GLU A 81 -10.44 16.57 18.56
N GLY A 82 -9.97 17.66 19.17
CA GLY A 82 -9.15 17.58 20.39
C GLY A 82 -7.71 17.12 20.15
N LEU A 83 -7.26 17.05 18.90
CA LEU A 83 -5.89 16.65 18.54
C LEU A 83 -4.91 17.83 18.57
N GLU A 84 -5.39 19.07 18.74
CA GLU A 84 -4.58 20.29 18.79
C GLU A 84 -3.53 20.31 19.92
N VAL A 85 -3.66 19.41 20.90
CA VAL A 85 -2.70 19.21 21.99
C VAL A 85 -1.46 18.42 21.57
N LEU A 86 -1.47 17.80 20.38
CA LEU A 86 -0.45 16.89 19.87
C LEU A 86 0.54 17.58 18.91
N GLN A 87 0.86 18.85 19.14
CA GLN A 87 1.68 19.70 18.24
C GLN A 87 3.11 19.21 18.00
N LYS A 88 3.57 18.21 18.75
CA LYS A 88 4.89 17.59 18.60
C LYS A 88 4.85 16.24 17.89
N ALA A 89 3.65 15.70 17.66
CA ALA A 89 3.49 14.40 17.02
C ALA A 89 4.17 14.40 15.64
N LYS A 90 4.95 13.35 15.41
CA LYS A 90 5.59 13.01 14.15
C LYS A 90 4.81 11.93 13.41
N THR A 91 4.21 11.00 14.13
CA THR A 91 3.32 9.99 13.55
C THR A 91 1.95 10.04 14.21
N LEU A 92 0.90 9.94 13.39
CA LEU A 92 -0.49 9.88 13.82
C LEU A 92 -1.21 8.76 13.08
N SER A 93 -1.58 7.73 13.81
CA SER A 93 -2.35 6.60 13.32
C SER A 93 -3.80 6.69 13.79
N LEU A 94 -4.72 6.77 12.83
CA LEU A 94 -6.18 6.82 12.99
C LEU A 94 -6.85 5.65 12.25
N ARG A 95 -6.15 4.52 12.13
CA ARG A 95 -6.64 3.33 11.41
C ARG A 95 -7.94 2.78 11.97
N GLN A 96 -8.79 2.22 11.11
CA GLN A 96 -10.00 1.48 11.52
C GLN A 96 -10.94 2.30 12.41
N ASN A 97 -11.16 3.56 12.05
CA ASN A 97 -12.09 4.45 12.73
C ASN A 97 -13.31 4.75 11.85
N LEU A 98 -14.18 5.65 12.30
CA LEU A 98 -15.43 6.02 11.62
C LEU A 98 -15.34 7.40 10.96
N ILE A 99 -14.11 7.87 10.67
CA ILE A 99 -13.84 9.23 10.21
C ILE A 99 -14.39 9.41 8.80
N LYS A 100 -15.25 10.42 8.62
CA LYS A 100 -15.88 10.73 7.31
C LYS A 100 -15.21 11.89 6.58
N LYS A 101 -14.46 12.72 7.31
CA LYS A 101 -13.89 13.97 6.83
C LYS A 101 -12.58 14.24 7.56
N ILE A 102 -11.59 14.70 6.81
CA ILE A 102 -10.32 15.20 7.35
C ILE A 102 -10.55 16.63 7.81
N GLU A 103 -10.33 16.91 9.09
CA GLU A 103 -10.49 18.23 9.69
C GLU A 103 -9.67 18.34 10.98
N ASN A 104 -9.41 19.57 11.43
CA ASN A 104 -8.72 19.87 12.69
C ASN A 104 -7.32 19.25 12.80
N LEU A 105 -6.60 19.16 11.68
CA LEU A 105 -5.19 18.75 11.64
C LEU A 105 -4.24 19.96 11.46
N ASP A 106 -4.78 21.17 11.36
CA ASP A 106 -4.03 22.39 11.00
C ASP A 106 -2.85 22.69 11.95
N SER A 107 -3.02 22.38 13.23
CA SER A 107 -2.00 22.58 14.28
C SER A 107 -0.90 21.52 14.32
N LEU A 108 -1.02 20.43 13.55
CA LEU A 108 -0.09 19.29 13.55
C LEU A 108 1.00 19.45 12.48
N SER A 109 1.57 20.65 12.34
CA SER A 109 2.52 20.96 11.26
C SER A 109 3.82 20.15 11.32
N SER A 110 4.14 19.56 12.47
CA SER A 110 5.31 18.70 12.66
C SER A 110 5.14 17.29 12.12
N LEU A 111 3.95 16.92 11.67
CA LEU A 111 3.60 15.54 11.31
C LEU A 111 4.35 15.10 10.06
N ARG A 112 4.96 13.92 10.13
CA ARG A 112 5.68 13.26 9.04
C ARG A 112 4.90 12.08 8.48
N GLU A 113 4.14 11.40 9.31
CA GLU A 113 3.33 10.24 8.90
C GLU A 113 1.89 10.40 9.39
N LEU A 114 0.95 10.32 8.45
CA LEU A 114 -0.49 10.33 8.73
C LEU A 114 -1.11 9.07 8.15
N ASP A 115 -1.76 8.31 9.03
CA ASP A 115 -2.40 7.06 8.66
C ASP A 115 -3.90 7.10 8.96
N LEU A 116 -4.68 7.09 7.89
CA LEU A 116 -6.14 7.13 7.87
C LEU A 116 -6.71 5.86 7.21
N TYR A 117 -5.95 4.77 7.20
CA TYR A 117 -6.35 3.48 6.65
C TYR A 117 -7.70 3.01 7.25
N ASP A 118 -8.57 2.46 6.41
CA ASP A 118 -9.88 1.91 6.80
C ASP A 118 -10.74 2.92 7.58
N ASN A 119 -11.20 3.93 6.85
CA ASN A 119 -12.10 4.97 7.32
C ASN A 119 -13.20 5.22 6.26
N GLN A 120 -14.01 6.26 6.43
CA GLN A 120 -15.13 6.60 5.55
C GLN A 120 -14.93 7.93 4.81
N ILE A 121 -13.67 8.31 4.58
CA ILE A 121 -13.28 9.60 4.00
C ILE A 121 -13.66 9.63 2.52
N ARG A 122 -14.32 10.72 2.12
CA ARG A 122 -14.85 10.92 0.75
C ARG A 122 -13.99 11.84 -0.12
N LYS A 123 -13.20 12.69 0.52
CA LYS A 123 -12.43 13.74 -0.12
C LYS A 123 -11.15 14.00 0.66
N LEU A 124 -10.08 14.24 -0.08
CA LEU A 124 -8.81 14.75 0.45
C LEU A 124 -8.92 16.28 0.54
N GLU A 125 -8.92 16.79 1.75
CA GLU A 125 -9.03 18.21 2.05
C GLU A 125 -8.43 18.51 3.43
N ASN A 126 -8.15 19.79 3.70
CA ASN A 126 -7.62 20.26 4.99
C ASN A 126 -6.28 19.60 5.38
N LEU A 127 -5.44 19.30 4.39
CA LEU A 127 -4.07 18.80 4.58
C LEU A 127 -3.01 19.87 4.31
N HIS A 128 -3.39 21.07 3.87
CA HIS A 128 -2.47 22.10 3.35
C HIS A 128 -1.41 22.59 4.36
N SER A 129 -1.64 22.41 5.66
CA SER A 129 -0.70 22.79 6.73
C SER A 129 0.38 21.74 7.01
N LEU A 130 0.20 20.50 6.54
CA LEU A 130 1.07 19.36 6.85
C LEU A 130 2.27 19.31 5.89
N THR A 131 3.00 20.41 5.76
CA THR A 131 4.06 20.56 4.75
C THR A 131 5.28 19.66 4.98
N GLU A 132 5.47 19.15 6.20
CA GLU A 132 6.53 18.18 6.55
C GLU A 132 6.11 16.71 6.29
N LEU A 133 4.91 16.47 5.77
CA LEU A 133 4.40 15.10 5.61
C LEU A 133 5.20 14.32 4.57
N GLU A 134 5.77 13.20 5.00
CA GLU A 134 6.57 12.29 4.17
C GLU A 134 5.76 11.05 3.75
N GLN A 135 4.79 10.64 4.57
CA GLN A 135 3.94 9.48 4.31
C GLN A 135 2.47 9.80 4.59
N LEU A 136 1.62 9.47 3.62
CA LEU A 136 0.16 9.55 3.75
C LEU A 136 -0.48 8.23 3.34
N ASP A 137 -1.18 7.58 4.27
CA ASP A 137 -2.03 6.44 4.00
C ASP A 137 -3.51 6.83 4.15
N VAL A 138 -4.25 6.75 3.06
CA VAL A 138 -5.70 6.96 2.99
C VAL A 138 -6.37 5.79 2.25
N SER A 139 -5.77 4.61 2.36
CA SER A 139 -6.28 3.37 1.79
C SER A 139 -7.57 2.93 2.47
N PHE A 140 -8.36 2.08 1.79
CA PHE A 140 -9.63 1.56 2.29
C PHE A 140 -10.60 2.68 2.72
N ASN A 141 -10.71 3.71 1.89
CA ASN A 141 -11.66 4.81 2.05
C ASN A 141 -12.63 4.84 0.85
N ILE A 142 -13.35 5.95 0.67
CA ILE A 142 -14.32 6.13 -0.42
C ILE A 142 -14.01 7.34 -1.29
N LEU A 143 -12.71 7.65 -1.45
CA LEU A 143 -12.20 8.73 -2.30
C LEU A 143 -12.54 8.46 -3.77
N ARG A 144 -12.89 9.52 -4.51
CA ARG A 144 -13.21 9.43 -5.95
C ARG A 144 -12.18 10.10 -6.86
N LYS A 145 -11.34 10.96 -6.30
CA LYS A 145 -10.33 11.75 -6.97
C LYS A 145 -9.14 11.93 -6.05
N VAL A 146 -7.97 12.14 -6.65
CA VAL A 146 -6.79 12.63 -5.95
C VAL A 146 -6.78 14.14 -6.12
N GLU A 147 -6.87 14.86 -4.99
CA GLU A 147 -6.96 16.32 -4.88
C GLU A 147 -6.44 16.77 -3.51
N GLY A 148 -6.16 18.05 -3.31
CA GLY A 148 -5.82 18.58 -1.99
C GLY A 148 -4.43 18.21 -1.49
N LEU A 149 -3.53 17.78 -2.39
CA LEU A 149 -2.15 17.41 -2.09
C LEU A 149 -1.13 18.50 -2.48
N GLU A 150 -1.58 19.65 -3.00
CA GLU A 150 -0.74 20.67 -3.68
C GLU A 150 0.43 21.18 -2.81
N GLN A 151 0.23 21.26 -1.49
CA GLN A 151 1.24 21.77 -0.55
C GLN A 151 2.17 20.68 -0.01
N LEU A 152 1.84 19.40 -0.23
CA LEU A 152 2.51 18.25 0.39
C LEU A 152 3.73 17.80 -0.43
N THR A 153 4.62 18.73 -0.73
CA THR A 153 5.75 18.54 -1.64
C THR A 153 6.84 17.59 -1.11
N GLN A 154 6.78 17.21 0.17
CA GLN A 154 7.73 16.30 0.81
C GLN A 154 7.25 14.84 0.86
N ILE A 155 6.07 14.53 0.32
CA ILE A 155 5.56 13.15 0.33
C ILE A 155 6.47 12.24 -0.49
N LYS A 156 6.99 11.20 0.18
CA LYS A 156 7.75 10.10 -0.41
C LYS A 156 6.88 8.88 -0.64
N LYS A 157 5.87 8.64 0.20
CA LYS A 157 5.00 7.46 0.12
C LYS A 157 3.53 7.85 0.20
N LEU A 158 2.77 7.49 -0.83
CA LEU A 158 1.34 7.77 -0.92
C LEU A 158 0.55 6.49 -1.16
N PHE A 159 -0.31 6.13 -0.20
CA PHE A 159 -1.15 4.95 -0.26
C PHE A 159 -2.62 5.32 -0.42
N LEU A 160 -3.20 4.90 -1.55
CA LEU A 160 -4.59 5.16 -1.96
C LEU A 160 -5.30 3.85 -2.34
N LEU A 161 -4.79 2.71 -1.85
CA LEU A 161 -5.30 1.37 -2.11
C LEU A 161 -6.78 1.27 -1.76
N HIS A 162 -7.56 0.57 -2.58
CA HIS A 162 -8.96 0.27 -2.31
C HIS A 162 -9.82 1.53 -2.07
N ASN A 163 -9.89 2.38 -3.09
CA ASN A 163 -10.75 3.57 -3.16
C ASN A 163 -11.67 3.49 -4.40
N LYS A 164 -12.27 4.62 -4.81
CA LYS A 164 -13.13 4.74 -6.00
C LYS A 164 -12.55 5.73 -7.01
N ILE A 165 -11.22 5.87 -7.05
CA ILE A 165 -10.50 6.81 -7.91
C ILE A 165 -10.60 6.36 -9.36
N ASN A 166 -11.02 7.26 -10.25
CA ASN A 166 -11.25 6.93 -11.67
C ASN A 166 -10.10 7.32 -12.61
N GLY A 167 -9.19 8.19 -12.15
CA GLY A 167 -8.07 8.71 -12.93
C GLY A 167 -6.99 9.25 -12.01
N ILE A 168 -5.77 9.32 -12.53
CA ILE A 168 -4.60 9.82 -11.81
C ILE A 168 -4.50 11.32 -12.07
N SER A 169 -4.47 12.13 -11.03
CA SER A 169 -4.41 13.59 -11.12
C SER A 169 -3.79 14.17 -9.85
N ASN A 170 -3.30 15.41 -9.88
CA ASN A 170 -2.83 16.13 -8.69
C ASN A 170 -1.70 15.38 -7.94
N VAL A 171 -0.80 14.75 -8.71
CA VAL A 171 0.40 14.09 -8.18
C VAL A 171 1.67 14.60 -8.88
N ASP A 172 1.53 15.37 -9.94
CA ASP A 172 2.60 15.88 -10.81
C ASP A 172 3.59 16.81 -10.07
N HIS A 173 3.17 17.45 -8.98
CA HIS A 173 4.04 18.27 -8.13
C HIS A 173 4.82 17.47 -7.07
N LEU A 174 4.55 16.17 -6.89
CA LEU A 174 5.20 15.32 -5.89
C LEU A 174 6.54 14.76 -6.39
N SER A 175 7.49 15.64 -6.73
CA SER A 175 8.74 15.25 -7.40
C SER A 175 9.65 14.32 -6.60
N VAL A 176 9.47 14.26 -5.27
CA VAL A 176 10.22 13.38 -4.35
C VAL A 176 9.49 12.08 -4.02
N LEU A 177 8.34 11.81 -4.66
CA LEU A 177 7.58 10.60 -4.44
C LEU A 177 8.37 9.36 -4.87
N GLU A 178 8.58 8.44 -3.95
CA GLU A 178 9.32 7.19 -4.13
C GLU A 178 8.35 6.01 -4.34
N MET A 179 7.18 6.05 -3.70
CA MET A 179 6.17 4.99 -3.76
C MET A 179 4.76 5.55 -3.93
N LEU A 180 4.06 5.03 -4.95
CA LEU A 180 2.67 5.34 -5.23
C LEU A 180 1.85 4.05 -5.33
N GLU A 181 0.91 3.88 -4.40
CA GLU A 181 0.00 2.74 -4.35
C GLU A 181 -1.43 3.18 -4.69
N LEU A 182 -1.94 2.73 -5.83
CA LEU A 182 -3.24 3.06 -6.41
C LEU A 182 -4.04 1.78 -6.75
N GLY A 183 -3.69 0.65 -6.17
CA GLY A 183 -4.35 -0.62 -6.38
C GLY A 183 -5.82 -0.61 -5.96
N SER A 184 -6.61 -1.56 -6.50
CA SER A 184 -8.04 -1.72 -6.21
C SER A 184 -8.84 -0.42 -6.39
N ASN A 185 -8.60 0.30 -7.47
CA ASN A 185 -9.32 1.51 -7.85
C ASN A 185 -10.13 1.30 -9.15
N ARG A 186 -10.47 2.39 -9.84
CA ARG A 186 -11.26 2.37 -11.08
C ARG A 186 -10.52 3.08 -12.22
N ILE A 187 -9.19 3.16 -12.12
CA ILE A 187 -8.32 3.83 -13.07
C ILE A 187 -8.36 3.10 -14.41
N ARG A 188 -8.49 3.85 -15.50
CA ARG A 188 -8.55 3.30 -16.87
C ARG A 188 -7.32 3.60 -17.70
N VAL A 189 -6.61 4.67 -17.34
CA VAL A 189 -5.50 5.22 -18.11
C VAL A 189 -4.39 5.61 -17.13
N ILE A 190 -3.16 5.25 -17.47
CA ILE A 190 -1.96 5.75 -16.79
C ILE A 190 -1.67 7.12 -17.40
N GLU A 191 -1.64 8.16 -16.58
CA GLU A 191 -1.46 9.55 -17.01
C GLU A 191 -0.94 10.39 -15.83
N ASN A 192 -0.38 11.56 -16.13
CA ASN A 192 0.06 12.54 -15.13
C ASN A 192 1.12 12.01 -14.14
N LEU A 193 1.99 11.10 -14.59
CA LEU A 193 3.11 10.56 -13.80
C LEU A 193 4.47 11.07 -14.29
N ASP A 194 4.52 11.85 -15.38
CA ASP A 194 5.76 12.19 -16.09
C ASP A 194 6.77 12.97 -15.23
N ALA A 195 6.28 13.74 -14.26
CA ALA A 195 7.09 14.53 -13.34
C ALA A 195 7.64 13.73 -12.14
N LEU A 196 7.21 12.48 -11.93
CA LEU A 196 7.58 11.64 -10.79
C LEU A 196 8.92 10.93 -11.01
N SER A 197 9.98 11.68 -11.30
CA SER A 197 11.30 11.12 -11.63
C SER A 197 11.94 10.31 -10.49
N SER A 198 11.52 10.53 -9.23
CA SER A 198 12.05 9.83 -8.06
C SER A 198 11.33 8.50 -7.77
N LEU A 199 10.28 8.17 -8.54
CA LEU A 199 9.43 7.02 -8.26
C LEU A 199 10.18 5.71 -8.45
N GLN A 200 10.17 4.88 -7.42
CA GLN A 200 10.80 3.57 -7.37
C GLN A 200 9.78 2.45 -7.42
N SER A 201 8.60 2.65 -6.82
CA SER A 201 7.54 1.64 -6.77
C SER A 201 6.19 2.19 -7.17
N LEU A 202 5.57 1.55 -8.16
CA LEU A 202 4.26 1.90 -8.68
C LEU A 202 3.34 0.68 -8.65
N PHE A 203 2.26 0.78 -7.88
CA PHE A 203 1.27 -0.27 -7.74
C PHE A 203 -0.08 0.21 -8.30
N LEU A 204 -0.54 -0.49 -9.33
CA LEU A 204 -1.75 -0.22 -10.10
C LEU A 204 -2.63 -1.47 -10.22
N GLY A 205 -2.39 -2.48 -9.38
CA GLY A 205 -3.12 -3.74 -9.41
C GLY A 205 -4.64 -3.57 -9.25
N THR A 206 -5.43 -4.47 -9.81
CA THR A 206 -6.90 -4.47 -9.67
C THR A 206 -7.53 -3.14 -10.09
N ASN A 207 -7.21 -2.70 -11.32
CA ASN A 207 -7.79 -1.51 -11.95
C ASN A 207 -8.52 -1.88 -13.25
N LYS A 208 -8.75 -0.91 -14.13
CA LYS A 208 -9.39 -1.10 -15.45
C LYS A 208 -8.47 -0.60 -16.57
N ILE A 209 -7.15 -0.61 -16.34
CA ILE A 209 -6.16 -0.11 -17.28
C ILE A 209 -6.08 -1.06 -18.47
N THR A 210 -6.15 -0.50 -19.68
CA THR A 210 -6.15 -1.28 -20.92
C THR A 210 -4.81 -1.27 -21.65
N LYS A 211 -3.92 -0.33 -21.32
CA LYS A 211 -2.65 -0.12 -22.03
C LYS A 211 -1.55 0.36 -21.08
N LEU A 212 -0.35 -0.17 -21.27
CA LEU A 212 0.88 0.36 -20.68
C LEU A 212 1.34 1.57 -21.50
N GLN A 213 1.30 2.76 -20.90
CA GLN A 213 1.66 4.02 -21.55
C GLN A 213 2.03 5.06 -20.49
N ASN A 214 2.68 6.15 -20.92
CA ASN A 214 3.02 7.28 -20.05
C ASN A 214 3.88 6.87 -18.83
N LEU A 215 4.78 5.91 -19.03
CA LEU A 215 5.78 5.47 -18.03
C LEU A 215 7.19 6.00 -18.38
N GLU A 216 7.31 6.78 -19.45
CA GLU A 216 8.59 7.13 -20.07
C GLU A 216 9.52 7.94 -19.16
N GLY A 217 8.97 8.78 -18.27
CA GLY A 217 9.72 9.59 -17.31
C GLY A 217 10.15 8.86 -16.03
N LEU A 218 9.69 7.62 -15.81
CA LEU A 218 9.91 6.88 -14.55
C LEU A 218 11.22 6.07 -14.56
N HIS A 219 12.34 6.72 -14.87
CA HIS A 219 13.64 6.06 -15.07
C HIS A 219 14.19 5.33 -13.83
N ASN A 220 13.76 5.73 -12.63
CA ASN A 220 14.18 5.13 -11.36
C ASN A 220 13.26 3.99 -10.88
N LEU A 221 12.23 3.64 -11.65
CA LEU A 221 11.28 2.61 -11.26
C LEU A 221 11.96 1.24 -11.19
N THR A 222 11.84 0.59 -10.03
CA THR A 222 12.36 -0.75 -9.75
C THR A 222 11.25 -1.78 -9.62
N VAL A 223 10.05 -1.37 -9.17
CA VAL A 223 8.90 -2.24 -8.98
C VAL A 223 7.70 -1.67 -9.73
N LEU A 224 7.15 -2.45 -10.65
CA LEU A 224 5.89 -2.16 -11.34
C LEU A 224 4.91 -3.31 -11.14
N SER A 225 3.82 -3.02 -10.43
CA SER A 225 2.73 -3.96 -10.16
C SER A 225 1.48 -3.49 -10.89
N ILE A 226 0.99 -4.27 -11.84
CA ILE A 226 -0.21 -3.94 -12.63
C ILE A 226 -1.08 -5.19 -12.90
N GLN A 227 -1.04 -6.14 -11.97
CA GLN A 227 -1.87 -7.34 -12.00
C GLN A 227 -3.38 -7.03 -12.02
N SER A 228 -4.19 -7.97 -12.50
CA SER A 228 -5.66 -7.83 -12.52
C SER A 228 -6.13 -6.55 -13.23
N ASN A 229 -5.63 -6.33 -14.44
CA ASN A 229 -6.02 -5.24 -15.32
C ASN A 229 -6.59 -5.80 -16.64
N ARG A 230 -6.61 -4.98 -17.70
CA ARG A 230 -7.15 -5.34 -19.03
C ARG A 230 -6.11 -5.14 -20.11
N ILE A 231 -4.83 -5.29 -19.75
CA ILE A 231 -3.71 -5.12 -20.67
C ILE A 231 -3.64 -6.32 -21.60
N THR A 232 -3.49 -6.07 -22.90
CA THR A 232 -3.39 -7.14 -23.91
C THR A 232 -2.02 -7.23 -24.55
N LYS A 233 -1.16 -6.22 -24.31
CA LYS A 233 0.17 -6.11 -24.92
C LYS A 233 1.17 -5.55 -23.91
N ILE A 234 2.37 -6.11 -23.89
CA ILE A 234 3.51 -5.55 -23.16
C ILE A 234 4.15 -4.49 -24.07
N GLU A 235 4.10 -3.22 -23.67
CA GLU A 235 4.67 -2.10 -24.40
C GLU A 235 4.98 -0.95 -23.42
N GLY A 236 5.72 0.07 -23.86
CA GLY A 236 5.95 1.28 -23.04
C GLY A 236 6.93 1.10 -21.86
N LEU A 237 7.69 -0.01 -21.81
CA LEU A 237 8.64 -0.32 -20.74
C LEU A 237 10.10 0.01 -21.12
N GLN A 238 10.35 0.50 -22.33
CA GLN A 238 11.68 0.69 -22.90
C GLN A 238 12.60 1.62 -22.08
N ASN A 239 12.03 2.58 -21.34
CA ASN A 239 12.79 3.54 -20.54
C ASN A 239 13.00 3.09 -19.09
N LEU A 240 12.36 1.99 -18.66
CA LEU A 240 12.43 1.47 -17.29
C LEU A 240 13.65 0.56 -17.11
N VAL A 241 14.84 1.10 -17.40
CA VAL A 241 16.11 0.34 -17.42
C VAL A 241 16.55 -0.16 -16.04
N ASN A 242 15.95 0.37 -14.97
CA ASN A 242 16.20 -0.03 -13.58
C ASN A 242 15.15 -1.00 -13.03
N LEU A 243 14.17 -1.42 -13.83
CA LEU A 243 13.10 -2.31 -13.40
C LEU A 243 13.66 -3.67 -12.97
N ARG A 244 13.25 -4.12 -11.80
CA ARG A 244 13.64 -5.39 -11.16
C ARG A 244 12.48 -6.35 -10.98
N GLU A 245 11.31 -5.81 -10.67
CA GLU A 245 10.10 -6.59 -10.44
C GLU A 245 8.97 -6.08 -11.33
N LEU A 246 8.41 -7.00 -12.13
CA LEU A 246 7.29 -6.72 -13.02
C LEU A 246 6.17 -7.74 -12.82
N TYR A 247 5.04 -7.26 -12.30
CA TYR A 247 3.85 -8.07 -12.06
C TYR A 247 2.73 -7.72 -13.03
N LEU A 248 2.47 -8.61 -13.98
CA LEU A 248 1.50 -8.50 -15.06
C LEU A 248 0.43 -9.59 -14.99
N SER A 249 0.32 -10.33 -13.88
CA SER A 249 -0.62 -11.44 -13.76
C SER A 249 -2.09 -11.02 -13.92
N HIS A 250 -2.95 -11.96 -14.32
CA HIS A 250 -4.39 -11.71 -14.50
C HIS A 250 -4.67 -10.55 -15.49
N ASN A 251 -4.07 -10.62 -16.67
CA ASN A 251 -4.31 -9.71 -17.79
C ASN A 251 -4.76 -10.52 -19.03
N GLY A 252 -4.79 -9.88 -20.20
CA GLY A 252 -5.13 -10.49 -21.48
C GLY A 252 -3.94 -10.60 -22.44
N ILE A 253 -2.71 -10.68 -21.91
CA ILE A 253 -1.48 -10.70 -22.72
C ILE A 253 -1.36 -12.02 -23.47
N GLU A 254 -1.03 -11.95 -24.76
CA GLU A 254 -0.89 -13.13 -25.64
C GLU A 254 0.56 -13.43 -26.04
N VAL A 255 1.43 -12.43 -26.02
CA VAL A 255 2.83 -12.52 -26.47
C VAL A 255 3.74 -11.82 -25.46
N ILE A 256 4.90 -12.43 -25.19
CA ILE A 256 5.97 -11.79 -24.42
C ILE A 256 6.83 -10.98 -25.38
N GLU A 257 6.84 -9.66 -25.21
CA GLU A 257 7.57 -8.70 -26.04
C GLU A 257 7.85 -7.42 -25.24
N GLY A 258 8.69 -6.50 -25.74
CA GLY A 258 8.83 -5.17 -25.14
C GLY A 258 9.63 -5.14 -23.83
N LEU A 259 10.44 -6.17 -23.56
CA LEU A 259 11.29 -6.31 -22.37
C LEU A 259 12.78 -6.13 -22.65
N GLU A 260 13.17 -5.74 -23.88
CA GLU A 260 14.55 -5.78 -24.40
C GLU A 260 15.54 -4.96 -23.56
N ASN A 261 15.05 -3.91 -22.89
CA ASN A 261 15.83 -2.98 -22.10
C ASN A 261 15.81 -3.27 -20.59
N ASN A 262 14.91 -4.14 -20.11
CA ASN A 262 14.69 -4.37 -18.68
C ASN A 262 15.61 -5.48 -18.14
N LYS A 263 16.91 -5.39 -18.46
CA LYS A 263 17.91 -6.44 -18.20
C LYS A 263 18.15 -6.76 -16.72
N LYS A 264 17.74 -5.85 -15.82
CA LYS A 264 17.86 -5.99 -14.37
C LYS A 264 16.68 -6.72 -13.72
N LEU A 265 15.72 -7.21 -14.52
CA LEU A 265 14.59 -7.97 -14.01
C LEU A 265 15.07 -9.23 -13.26
N THR A 266 14.70 -9.31 -12.00
CA THR A 266 14.88 -10.46 -11.12
C THR A 266 13.58 -11.24 -10.94
N THR A 267 12.43 -10.55 -11.01
CA THR A 267 11.11 -11.15 -10.86
C THR A 267 10.23 -10.75 -12.04
N LEU A 268 9.72 -11.75 -12.75
CA LEU A 268 8.77 -11.57 -13.84
C LEU A 268 7.55 -12.46 -13.62
N ASP A 269 6.41 -11.83 -13.34
CA ASP A 269 5.12 -12.48 -13.20
C ASP A 269 4.21 -12.14 -14.37
N ILE A 270 3.94 -13.13 -15.23
CA ILE A 270 2.97 -13.07 -16.33
C ILE A 270 1.94 -14.20 -16.16
N ALA A 271 1.71 -14.67 -14.93
CA ALA A 271 0.75 -15.72 -14.65
C ALA A 271 -0.70 -15.32 -15.02
N ALA A 272 -1.58 -16.29 -15.26
CA ALA A 272 -2.99 -16.05 -15.58
C ALA A 272 -3.19 -15.07 -16.76
N ASN A 273 -2.48 -15.31 -17.85
CA ASN A 273 -2.61 -14.61 -19.12
C ASN A 273 -3.02 -15.60 -20.24
N ARG A 274 -2.83 -15.23 -21.51
CA ARG A 274 -3.15 -16.05 -22.68
C ARG A 274 -1.92 -16.38 -23.51
N VAL A 275 -0.74 -16.36 -22.88
CA VAL A 275 0.52 -16.57 -23.56
C VAL A 275 0.65 -18.03 -23.99
N LYS A 276 1.06 -18.24 -25.24
CA LYS A 276 1.19 -19.57 -25.85
C LYS A 276 2.63 -20.06 -25.98
N LYS A 277 3.59 -19.13 -25.96
CA LYS A 277 5.00 -19.40 -26.18
C LYS A 277 5.87 -18.56 -25.25
N ILE A 278 6.91 -19.16 -24.69
CA ILE A 278 7.95 -18.40 -23.99
C ILE A 278 8.97 -17.95 -25.05
N GLU A 279 9.13 -16.64 -25.19
CA GLU A 279 10.03 -16.03 -26.17
C GLU A 279 10.47 -14.64 -25.71
N ASN A 280 11.52 -14.11 -26.35
CA ASN A 280 12.01 -12.73 -26.13
C ASN A 280 12.44 -12.45 -24.68
N ILE A 281 12.95 -13.45 -23.94
CA ILE A 281 13.42 -13.26 -22.56
C ILE A 281 14.82 -13.84 -22.30
N ASN A 282 15.50 -14.41 -23.30
CA ASN A 282 16.85 -14.97 -23.16
C ASN A 282 17.94 -14.01 -22.64
N HIS A 283 17.70 -12.71 -22.69
CA HIS A 283 18.59 -11.65 -22.25
C HIS A 283 18.34 -11.23 -20.79
N LEU A 284 17.27 -11.73 -20.16
CA LEU A 284 16.94 -11.48 -18.75
C LEU A 284 17.75 -12.44 -17.86
N THR A 285 19.08 -12.27 -17.87
CA THR A 285 20.03 -13.19 -17.22
C THR A 285 19.98 -13.16 -15.69
N ASP A 286 19.43 -12.09 -15.12
CA ASP A 286 19.35 -11.86 -13.67
C ASP A 286 18.06 -12.42 -13.05
N LEU A 287 17.18 -13.04 -13.84
CA LEU A 287 15.93 -13.63 -13.35
C LEU A 287 16.20 -14.67 -12.26
N GLN A 288 15.45 -14.53 -11.17
CA GLN A 288 15.42 -15.39 -9.98
C GLN A 288 14.05 -16.06 -9.84
N GLU A 289 12.99 -15.33 -10.17
CA GLU A 289 11.62 -15.79 -10.09
C GLU A 289 10.88 -15.57 -11.41
N PHE A 290 10.28 -16.64 -11.93
CA PHE A 290 9.48 -16.60 -13.15
C PHE A 290 8.11 -17.27 -12.94
N TRP A 291 7.05 -16.46 -12.90
CA TRP A 291 5.70 -16.94 -12.66
C TRP A 291 4.91 -16.92 -13.97
N MET A 292 4.54 -18.11 -14.44
CA MET A 292 3.91 -18.33 -15.74
C MET A 292 2.75 -19.33 -15.66
N ASN A 293 2.29 -19.65 -14.45
CA ASN A 293 1.14 -20.53 -14.25
C ASN A 293 -0.13 -19.97 -14.91
N ASP A 294 -1.11 -20.82 -15.19
CA ASP A 294 -2.38 -20.44 -15.82
C ASP A 294 -2.22 -19.73 -17.18
N ASN A 295 -1.32 -20.23 -18.03
CA ASN A 295 -1.16 -19.81 -19.42
C ASN A 295 -1.45 -20.98 -20.39
N GLN A 296 -1.04 -20.85 -21.65
CA GLN A 296 -1.27 -21.83 -22.71
C GLN A 296 0.05 -22.42 -23.24
N ILE A 297 1.09 -22.52 -22.42
CA ILE A 297 2.39 -23.08 -22.83
C ILE A 297 2.27 -24.59 -23.04
N ASP A 298 2.61 -25.06 -24.23
CA ASP A 298 2.52 -26.48 -24.61
C ASP A 298 3.83 -27.07 -25.18
N ASN A 299 4.86 -26.24 -25.39
CA ASN A 299 6.12 -26.65 -25.99
C ASN A 299 7.29 -26.63 -25.00
N TRP A 300 7.96 -27.78 -24.85
CA TRP A 300 9.11 -27.94 -23.96
C TRP A 300 10.35 -27.17 -24.42
N SER A 301 10.52 -26.91 -25.72
CA SER A 301 11.69 -26.17 -26.22
C SER A 301 11.70 -24.71 -25.77
N ASP A 302 10.54 -24.17 -25.40
CA ASP A 302 10.40 -22.78 -24.99
C ASP A 302 11.16 -22.48 -23.69
N LEU A 303 11.42 -23.50 -22.85
CA LEU A 303 12.25 -23.35 -21.65
C LEU A 303 13.72 -23.04 -21.98
N ASP A 304 14.16 -23.21 -23.22
CA ASP A 304 15.51 -22.86 -23.64
C ASP A 304 15.78 -21.35 -23.52
N GLU A 305 14.73 -20.52 -23.61
CA GLU A 305 14.80 -19.07 -23.37
C GLU A 305 15.25 -18.73 -21.94
N LEU A 306 15.02 -19.61 -20.96
CA LEU A 306 15.37 -19.37 -19.56
C LEU A 306 16.75 -19.93 -19.18
N LYS A 307 17.43 -20.66 -20.08
CA LYS A 307 18.73 -21.31 -19.78
C LYS A 307 19.83 -20.33 -19.38
N ASN A 308 19.75 -19.08 -19.82
CA ASN A 308 20.74 -18.05 -19.50
C ASN A 308 20.55 -17.44 -18.10
N ALA A 309 19.37 -17.58 -17.49
CA ALA A 309 19.08 -17.11 -16.14
C ALA A 309 19.67 -18.08 -15.11
N LYS A 310 20.98 -17.96 -14.84
CA LYS A 310 21.71 -18.90 -13.96
C LYS A 310 21.32 -18.80 -12.50
N SER A 311 20.70 -17.68 -12.11
CA SER A 311 20.20 -17.42 -10.76
C SER A 311 18.72 -17.80 -10.59
N LEU A 312 18.09 -18.40 -11.60
CA LEU A 312 16.67 -18.77 -11.56
C LEU A 312 16.44 -19.85 -10.51
N GLU A 313 15.73 -19.48 -9.44
CA GLU A 313 15.48 -20.31 -8.26
C GLU A 313 14.05 -20.87 -8.24
N THR A 314 13.08 -20.07 -8.67
CA THR A 314 11.65 -20.42 -8.59
C THR A 314 10.96 -20.27 -9.94
N VAL A 315 10.24 -21.32 -10.35
CA VAL A 315 9.37 -21.28 -11.53
C VAL A 315 7.97 -21.78 -11.19
N TYR A 316 6.95 -21.05 -11.63
CA TYR A 316 5.57 -21.51 -11.62
C TYR A 316 5.13 -21.76 -13.07
N LEU A 317 4.84 -23.02 -13.41
CA LEU A 317 4.38 -23.46 -14.72
C LEU A 317 3.11 -24.30 -14.63
N GLU A 318 2.57 -24.52 -13.42
CA GLU A 318 1.33 -25.25 -13.20
C GLU A 318 0.14 -24.64 -13.97
N ARG A 319 -0.86 -25.47 -14.25
CA ARG A 319 -2.06 -25.09 -15.01
C ARG A 319 -1.77 -24.60 -16.44
N ASN A 320 -0.60 -24.91 -16.99
CA ASN A 320 -0.32 -24.89 -18.43
C ASN A 320 -0.56 -26.28 -19.07
N PRO A 321 -0.79 -26.37 -20.40
CA PRO A 321 -0.81 -27.62 -21.13
C PRO A 321 0.40 -28.54 -20.86
N LEU A 322 1.60 -27.99 -20.66
CA LEU A 322 2.80 -28.74 -20.25
C LEU A 322 2.60 -29.60 -19.00
N GLN A 323 1.75 -29.18 -18.06
CA GLN A 323 1.51 -29.92 -16.81
C GLN A 323 0.85 -31.29 -17.02
N LYS A 324 0.21 -31.52 -18.19
CA LYS A 324 -0.38 -32.82 -18.54
C LYS A 324 0.66 -33.91 -18.78
N ASP A 325 1.93 -33.54 -19.02
CA ASP A 325 3.02 -34.49 -19.20
C ASP A 325 3.34 -35.20 -17.87
N PRO A 326 3.30 -36.54 -17.80
CA PRO A 326 3.67 -37.28 -16.59
C PRO A 326 5.09 -37.00 -16.09
N GLN A 327 5.98 -36.51 -16.97
CA GLN A 327 7.36 -36.14 -16.66
C GLN A 327 7.53 -34.63 -16.39
N TYR A 328 6.43 -33.87 -16.23
CA TYR A 328 6.43 -32.41 -16.11
C TYR A 328 7.56 -31.86 -15.21
N ARG A 329 7.59 -32.27 -13.93
CA ARG A 329 8.63 -31.82 -12.98
C ARG A 329 10.03 -32.23 -13.42
N ARG A 330 10.19 -33.47 -13.89
CA ARG A 330 11.50 -34.00 -14.32
C ARG A 330 12.05 -33.22 -15.51
N LYS A 331 11.21 -32.89 -16.48
CA LYS A 331 11.61 -32.11 -17.66
C LYS A 331 11.99 -30.68 -17.30
N ILE A 332 11.26 -30.03 -16.39
CA ILE A 332 11.65 -28.71 -15.87
C ILE A 332 13.03 -28.78 -15.20
N MET A 333 13.26 -29.75 -14.30
CA MET A 333 14.56 -29.91 -13.63
C MET A 333 15.72 -30.16 -14.60
N LEU A 334 15.49 -30.92 -15.68
CA LEU A 334 16.50 -31.17 -16.71
C LEU A 334 16.77 -29.94 -17.58
N ALA A 335 15.74 -29.16 -17.90
CA ALA A 335 15.87 -27.94 -18.71
C ALA A 335 16.51 -26.78 -17.92
N LEU A 336 16.13 -26.65 -16.64
CA LEU A 336 16.48 -25.54 -15.75
C LEU A 336 17.13 -26.06 -14.46
N PRO A 337 18.42 -26.46 -14.52
CA PRO A 337 19.09 -27.12 -13.39
C PRO A 337 19.38 -26.21 -12.18
N SER A 338 19.27 -24.88 -12.33
CA SER A 338 19.43 -23.93 -11.21
C SER A 338 18.20 -23.86 -10.30
N VAL A 339 17.02 -24.24 -10.81
CA VAL A 339 15.75 -24.12 -10.12
C VAL A 339 15.74 -25.01 -8.87
N ARG A 340 15.23 -24.46 -7.77
CA ARG A 340 15.06 -25.13 -6.48
C ARG A 340 13.60 -25.29 -6.09
N GLN A 341 12.71 -24.47 -6.63
CA GLN A 341 11.28 -24.56 -6.41
C GLN A 341 10.52 -24.62 -7.74
N ILE A 342 9.67 -25.64 -7.88
CA ILE A 342 8.75 -25.77 -9.01
C ILE A 342 7.33 -25.76 -8.45
N ASP A 343 6.57 -24.75 -8.86
CA ASP A 343 5.24 -24.45 -8.36
C ASP A 343 5.26 -24.31 -6.82
N ALA A 344 4.27 -24.87 -6.12
CA ALA A 344 4.19 -24.82 -4.66
C ALA A 344 5.20 -25.73 -3.90
N THR A 345 6.11 -26.44 -4.60
CA THR A 345 6.95 -27.49 -3.96
C THR A 345 8.42 -27.39 -4.31
N PHE A 346 9.26 -27.44 -3.27
CA PHE A 346 10.71 -27.53 -3.41
C PHE A 346 11.16 -28.85 -4.07
N ILE A 347 12.22 -28.77 -4.85
CA ILE A 347 12.93 -29.93 -5.39
C ILE A 347 13.72 -30.56 -4.24
N ARG A 348 13.58 -31.88 -4.09
CA ARG A 348 14.44 -32.67 -3.22
C ARG A 348 15.60 -33.17 -4.08
N PHE A 349 16.81 -32.71 -3.79
CA PHE A 349 18.04 -33.19 -4.42
C PHE A 349 18.45 -34.55 -3.87
#